data_AF-X0VES6-F1
#
_entry.id   AF-X0VES6-F1
#
_cell.length_a   1.000
_cell.length_b   1.000
_cell.length_c   1.000
_cell.angle_alpha   90.00
_cell.angle_beta   90.00
_cell.angle_gamma   90.00
#
_symmetry.space_group_name_H-M   'P 1'
#
loop_
_entity.id
_entity.type
_entity.pdbx_description
1 polymer ?
#
loop_
_entity_poly.entity_id
_entity_poly.type
_entity_poly.pdbx_seq_one_letter_code
_entity_poly.pdbx_strand_id
1 'polypeptide(L)'
;LGIHFNDAYREWDDDLIAGSVNIWDNLEFIWYLDKIGYEGWLSFDIFPFRMDASEAVKLCIRNSENLIKLATKIDKQELAEAQKSMRAEKTLSIIQKVLED
;
A
#
# COMPACT_ATOMS: atom_id res chain seq x y z
N LEU A 1 -2.45 15.44 10.84
CA LEU A 1 -1.68 15.51 9.58
C LEU A 1 -2.34 14.53 8.62
N GLY A 2 -2.59 14.92 7.36
CA GLY A 2 -3.15 14.04 6.34
C GLY A 2 -2.06 13.56 5.37
N ILE A 3 -2.23 12.39 4.80
CA ILE A 3 -1.33 11.81 3.79
C ILE A 3 -1.95 11.98 2.42
N HIS A 4 -1.17 12.49 1.47
CA HIS A 4 -1.49 12.43 0.05
C HIS A 4 -1.07 11.07 -0.49
N PHE A 5 -1.99 10.38 -1.15
CA PHE A 5 -1.78 9.02 -1.60
C PHE A 5 -2.07 8.86 -3.09
N ASN A 6 -1.07 8.39 -3.82
CA ASN A 6 -1.08 8.19 -5.26
C ASN A 6 -0.08 7.07 -5.64
N ASP A 7 0.21 6.92 -6.91
CA ASP A 7 1.26 6.01 -7.39
C ASP A 7 2.05 6.67 -8.53
N ALA A 8 3.23 6.13 -8.84
CA ALA A 8 4.12 6.69 -9.86
C ALA A 8 5.09 5.66 -10.44
N TYR A 9 5.72 5.97 -11.58
CA TYR A 9 6.77 5.12 -12.16
C TYR A 9 8.15 5.29 -11.49
N ARG A 10 8.21 6.01 -10.36
CA ARG A 10 9.42 6.30 -9.57
C ARG A 10 10.42 7.29 -10.21
N GLU A 11 10.07 7.84 -11.37
CA GLU A 11 10.90 8.82 -12.09
C GLU A 11 10.36 10.25 -11.94
N TRP A 12 9.05 10.38 -11.73
CA TRP A 12 8.35 11.65 -11.61
C TRP A 12 7.17 11.54 -10.65
N ASP A 13 6.59 12.69 -10.30
CA ASP A 13 5.31 12.76 -9.60
C ASP A 13 4.18 12.60 -10.64
N ASP A 14 3.93 11.36 -11.03
CA ASP A 14 3.01 11.02 -12.13
C ASP A 14 1.53 11.12 -11.72
N ASP A 15 1.25 11.20 -10.42
CA ASP A 15 -0.10 11.30 -9.84
C ASP A 15 -1.08 10.22 -10.35
N LEU A 16 -0.58 8.97 -10.43
CA LEU A 16 -1.36 7.82 -10.88
C LEU A 16 -2.32 7.33 -9.80
N ILE A 17 -3.25 6.47 -10.22
CA ILE A 17 -4.20 5.78 -9.33
C ILE A 17 -3.44 5.07 -8.21
N ALA A 18 -3.78 5.36 -6.95
CA ALA A 18 -3.14 4.74 -5.80
C ALA A 18 -3.19 3.21 -5.86
N GLY A 19 -2.06 2.55 -5.60
CA GLY A 19 -1.96 1.08 -5.61
C GLY A 19 -2.02 0.43 -6.99
N SER A 20 -1.70 1.15 -8.07
CA SER A 20 -1.81 0.63 -9.45
C SER A 20 -0.48 0.14 -10.05
N VAL A 21 0.66 0.62 -9.56
CA VAL A 21 1.99 0.31 -10.11
C VAL A 21 2.85 -0.38 -9.05
N ASN A 22 3.00 0.21 -7.87
CA ASN A 22 3.93 -0.26 -6.84
C ASN A 22 3.20 -1.00 -5.71
N ILE A 23 2.55 -2.12 -6.03
CA ILE A 23 1.66 -2.83 -5.09
C ILE A 23 2.36 -3.18 -3.77
N TRP A 24 3.60 -3.66 -3.81
CA TRP A 24 4.33 -4.09 -2.61
C TRP A 24 4.75 -2.93 -1.72
N ASP A 25 5.24 -1.83 -2.30
CA ASP A 25 5.62 -0.62 -1.58
C ASP A 25 4.38 0.03 -0.93
N ASN A 26 3.26 0.06 -1.65
CA ASN A 26 1.98 0.54 -1.13
C ASN A 26 1.46 -0.35 0.00
N LEU A 27 1.60 -1.67 -0.12
CA LEU A 27 1.24 -2.61 0.95
C LEU A 27 2.10 -2.41 2.19
N GLU A 28 3.42 -2.26 2.02
CA GLU A 28 4.34 -1.97 3.12
C GLU A 28 3.98 -0.65 3.80
N PHE A 29 3.71 0.41 3.03
CA PHE A 29 3.28 1.70 3.55
C PHE A 29 2.02 1.58 4.41
N ILE A 30 0.97 0.95 3.87
CA ILE A 30 -0.30 0.73 4.59
C ILE A 30 -0.10 -0.11 5.85
N TRP A 31 0.73 -1.15 5.79
CA TRP A 31 1.07 -1.95 6.97
C TRP A 31 1.79 -1.13 8.05
N TYR A 32 2.69 -0.21 7.67
CA TYR A 32 3.35 0.66 8.63
C TYR A 32 2.40 1.69 9.26
N LEU A 33 1.42 2.22 8.51
CA LEU A 33 0.38 3.08 9.08
C LEU A 33 -0.41 2.36 10.18
N ASP A 34 -0.79 1.12 9.93
CA ASP A 34 -1.46 0.27 10.93
C ASP A 34 -0.52 -0.08 12.11
N LYS A 35 0.76 -0.37 11.85
CA LYS A 35 1.75 -0.64 12.90
C LYS A 35 1.92 0.52 13.88
N ILE A 36 1.92 1.76 13.39
CA ILE A 36 2.10 2.95 14.24
C ILE A 36 0.79 3.49 14.81
N GLY A 37 -0.36 2.86 14.51
CA GLY A 37 -1.67 3.34 14.95
C GLY A 37 -2.05 4.69 14.34
N TYR A 38 -1.77 4.90 13.06
CA TYR A 38 -2.16 6.13 12.36
C TYR A 38 -3.69 6.20 12.18
N GLU A 39 -4.31 7.24 12.74
CA GLU A 39 -5.76 7.49 12.66
C GLU A 39 -6.12 8.69 11.76
N GLY A 40 -5.17 9.19 10.97
CA GLY A 40 -5.39 10.33 10.08
C GLY A 40 -6.00 9.93 8.73
N TRP A 41 -6.21 10.93 7.88
CA TRP A 41 -6.82 10.73 6.56
C TRP A 41 -5.78 10.30 5.52
N LEU A 42 -6.21 9.41 4.61
CA LEU A 42 -5.60 9.22 3.30
C LEU A 42 -6.44 10.01 2.28
N SER A 43 -5.87 11.05 1.69
CA SER A 43 -6.47 11.82 0.61
C SER A 43 -5.81 11.47 -0.71
N PHE A 44 -6.59 11.24 -1.77
CA PHE A 44 -6.05 10.93 -3.09
C PHE A 44 -5.60 12.19 -3.82
N ASP A 45 -4.30 12.27 -4.12
CA ASP A 45 -3.68 13.34 -4.88
C ASP A 45 -3.35 12.79 -6.27
N ILE A 46 -4.32 12.86 -7.19
CA ILE A 46 -4.25 12.15 -8.48
C ILE A 46 -4.67 13.07 -9.64
N PHE A 47 -4.09 12.84 -10.82
CA PHE A 47 -4.42 13.57 -12.05
C PHE A 47 -4.84 12.62 -13.17
N PRO A 48 -6.12 12.22 -13.24
CA PRO A 48 -6.61 11.20 -14.18
C PRO A 48 -6.85 11.77 -15.59
N PHE A 49 -5.80 12.18 -16.31
CA PHE A 49 -5.89 12.84 -17.63
C PHE A 49 -6.65 12.05 -18.71
N ARG A 50 -6.74 10.72 -18.59
CA ARG A 50 -7.31 9.81 -19.61
C ARG A 50 -8.47 8.96 -19.09
N MET A 51 -9.05 9.31 -17.94
CA MET A 51 -10.11 8.55 -17.30
C MET A 51 -11.18 9.51 -16.75
N ASP A 52 -12.40 9.02 -16.58
CA ASP A 52 -13.40 9.75 -15.78
C ASP A 52 -12.90 9.92 -14.34
N ALA A 53 -12.96 11.14 -13.82
CA ALA A 53 -12.43 11.46 -12.50
C ALA A 53 -13.15 10.71 -11.37
N SER A 54 -14.46 10.47 -11.50
CA SER A 54 -15.22 9.74 -10.49
C SER A 54 -14.85 8.25 -10.47
N GLU A 55 -14.62 7.65 -11.64
CA GLU A 55 -14.14 6.27 -11.74
C GLU A 55 -12.70 6.13 -11.22
N ALA A 56 -11.83 7.11 -11.48
CA ALA A 56 -10.47 7.14 -10.95
C ALA A 56 -10.44 7.11 -9.41
N VAL A 57 -11.28 7.92 -8.76
CA VAL A 57 -11.38 7.94 -7.30
C VAL A 57 -11.95 6.62 -6.76
N LYS A 58 -12.97 6.04 -7.41
CA LYS A 58 -13.52 4.72 -7.02
C LYS A 58 -12.45 3.63 -7.09
N LEU A 59 -11.58 3.67 -8.11
CA LEU A 59 -10.45 2.74 -8.22
C LEU A 59 -9.45 2.94 -7.08
N CYS A 60 -9.10 4.17 -6.74
CA CYS A 60 -8.20 4.46 -5.62
C CYS A 60 -8.75 3.93 -4.29
N ILE A 61 -10.04 4.16 -4.01
CA ILE A 61 -10.72 3.63 -2.81
C ILE A 61 -10.61 2.10 -2.79
N ARG A 62 -11.03 1.44 -3.86
CA ARG A 62 -11.03 -0.03 -3.94
C ARG A 62 -9.62 -0.62 -3.78
N ASN A 63 -8.62 -0.03 -4.44
CA ASN A 63 -7.24 -0.48 -4.32
C ASN A 63 -6.72 -0.31 -2.89
N SER A 64 -6.99 0.85 -2.27
CA SER A 64 -6.59 1.13 -0.88
C SER A 64 -7.25 0.18 0.11
N GLU A 65 -8.55 -0.09 -0.03
CA GLU A 65 -9.27 -1.07 0.80
C GLU A 65 -8.69 -2.49 0.63
N ASN A 66 -8.31 -2.88 -0.59
CA ASN A 66 -7.68 -4.16 -0.84
C ASN A 66 -6.28 -4.24 -0.21
N LEU A 67 -5.47 -3.19 -0.31
CA LEU A 67 -4.18 -3.09 0.36
C LEU A 67 -4.32 -3.17 1.88
N ILE A 68 -5.31 -2.48 2.46
CA ILE A 68 -5.63 -2.57 3.89
C ILE A 68 -5.98 -4.02 4.26
N LYS A 69 -6.86 -4.68 3.51
CA LYS A 69 -7.22 -6.09 3.75
C LYS A 69 -6.00 -7.01 3.68
N LEU A 70 -5.15 -6.84 2.67
CA LEU A 70 -3.91 -7.61 2.55
C LEU A 70 -2.96 -7.35 3.73
N ALA A 71 -2.84 -6.10 4.19
CA ALA A 71 -2.02 -5.75 5.34
C ALA A 71 -2.50 -6.45 6.62
N THR A 72 -3.81 -6.64 6.80
CA THR A 72 -4.35 -7.39 7.95
C THR A 72 -3.98 -8.86 7.97
N LYS A 73 -3.60 -9.46 6.83
CA LYS A 73 -3.13 -10.86 6.77
C LYS A 73 -1.68 -11.03 7.26
N ILE A 74 -0.93 -9.94 7.42
CA ILE A 74 0.48 -9.98 7.79
C ILE A 74 0.62 -10.03 9.31
N ASP A 75 1.19 -11.12 9.85
CA ASP A 75 1.53 -11.19 11.27
C ASP A 75 2.63 -10.16 11.60
N LYS A 76 2.27 -9.17 12.43
CA LYS A 76 3.16 -8.05 12.79
C LYS A 76 4.40 -8.51 13.56
N GLN A 77 4.27 -9.53 14.41
CA GLN A 77 5.37 -10.04 15.23
C GLN A 77 6.28 -10.93 14.41
N GLU A 78 5.71 -11.85 13.62
CA GLU A 78 6.46 -12.72 12.71
C GLU A 78 7.31 -11.89 11.75
N LEU A 79 6.72 -10.87 11.11
CA LEU A 79 7.44 -10.00 10.19
C LEU A 79 8.52 -9.18 10.91
N ALA A 80 8.25 -8.64 12.10
CA ALA A 80 9.23 -7.86 12.86
C ALA A 80 10.43 -8.71 13.29
N GLU A 81 10.23 -9.96 13.70
CA GLU A 81 11.34 -10.87 14.01
C GLU A 81 12.13 -11.28 12.75
N ALA A 82 11.45 -11.50 11.63
CA ALA A 82 12.13 -11.78 10.35
C ALA A 82 13.00 -10.59 9.91
N GLN A 83 12.51 -9.35 10.03
CA GLN A 83 13.26 -8.14 9.70
C GLN A 83 14.57 -8.02 10.48
N LYS A 84 14.59 -8.37 11.78
CA LYS A 84 15.81 -8.33 12.62
C LYS A 84 16.92 -9.23 12.10
N SER A 85 16.58 -10.31 11.39
CA SER A 85 17.56 -11.24 10.84
C SER A 85 18.29 -10.70 9.60
N MET A 86 17.84 -9.59 9.01
CA MET A 86 18.37 -9.01 7.77
C MET A 86 18.42 -10.02 6.60
N ARG A 87 17.54 -11.03 6.63
CA ARG A 87 17.42 -12.06 5.61
C ARG A 87 16.16 -11.84 4.79
N ALA A 88 16.34 -11.28 3.60
CA ALA A 88 15.24 -10.88 2.73
C ALA A 88 14.31 -12.04 2.36
N GLU A 89 14.82 -13.26 2.21
CA GLU A 89 13.97 -14.40 1.84
C GLU A 89 12.96 -14.76 2.95
N LYS A 90 13.27 -14.48 4.22
CA LYS A 90 12.34 -14.69 5.33
C LYS A 90 11.19 -13.70 5.29
N THR A 91 11.49 -12.41 5.14
CA THR A 91 10.46 -11.37 5.07
C THR A 91 9.61 -11.57 3.81
N LEU A 92 10.23 -11.87 2.67
CA LEU A 92 9.49 -12.15 1.43
C LEU A 92 8.59 -13.37 1.58
N SER A 93 9.06 -14.46 2.19
CA SER A 93 8.22 -15.65 2.41
C SER A 93 6.99 -15.35 3.27
N ILE A 94 7.08 -14.45 4.26
CA ILE A 94 5.94 -14.04 5.09
C ILE A 94 4.98 -13.18 4.27
N ILE A 95 5.51 -12.18 3.56
CA ILE A 95 4.69 -11.26 2.75
C ILE A 95 3.96 -12.01 1.63
N GLN A 96 4.56 -13.03 1.01
CA GLN A 96 3.89 -13.81 -0.06
C GLN A 96 2.63 -14.55 0.42
N LYS A 97 2.54 -14.91 1.71
CA LYS A 97 1.35 -15.58 2.28
C LYS A 97 0.08 -14.75 2.12
N VAL A 98 0.16 -13.42 1.93
CA VAL A 98 -1.03 -12.58 1.73
C VAL A 98 -1.81 -12.93 0.45
N LEU A 99 -1.14 -13.55 -0.52
CA LEU A 99 -1.72 -14.02 -1.78
C LEU A 99 -2.39 -15.40 -1.69
N GLU A 100 -2.23 -16.09 -0.57
CA GLU A 100 -2.84 -17.38 -0.31
C GLU A 100 -4.31 -17.19 0.17
N ASP A 101 -5.12 -18.23 -0.05
CA ASP A 101 -6.56 -18.28 0.26
C ASP A 101 -6.83 -18.27 1.77
#